data_AF-A0A7I7LJ93-F1
#
_entry.id   AF-A0A7I7LJ93-F1
#
_cell.length_a   1.000
_cell.length_b   1.000
_cell.length_c   1.000
_cell.angle_alpha   90.00
_cell.angle_beta   90.00
_cell.angle_gamma   90.00
#
_symmetry.space_group_name_H-M   'P 1'
#
loop_
_entity.id
_entity.type
_entity.pdbx_description
1 polymer ?
#
loop_
_entity_poly.entity_id
_entity_poly.type
_entity_poly.pdbx_seq_one_letter_code
_entity_poly.pdbx_strand_id
1 'polypeptide(L)'
;MPTRAALTNPTAAEQEVLAALAYHRKWGTGYFKQQSTRPQTVGYGLTDSPVGQLAWIVEKFWTWMDCAGNPENILTRDELLDNVMMYWVNAAAASSARLYWESFKVWGQTERVELPTGVASFPKEVLRAPRAWCEPNYNITHWTTMPRGGHFAAFEQPELFVGDVRAFFATVR
;
A
#
# COMPACT_ATOMS: atom_id res chain seq x y z
N MET A 1 -0.82 -13.96 -1.29
CA MET A 1 0.34 -14.72 -0.78
C MET A 1 0.95 -15.50 -1.94
N PRO A 2 2.27 -15.75 -1.96
CA PRO A 2 2.88 -16.62 -2.97
C PRO A 2 2.18 -17.98 -3.01
N THR A 3 1.95 -18.52 -4.21
CA THR A 3 1.42 -19.87 -4.35
C THR A 3 2.48 -20.89 -3.92
N ARG A 4 2.07 -22.11 -3.55
CA ARG A 4 3.02 -23.19 -3.21
C ARG A 4 4.00 -23.46 -4.35
N ALA A 5 3.52 -23.41 -5.60
CA ALA A 5 4.35 -23.57 -6.79
C ALA A 5 5.41 -22.47 -6.91
N ALA A 6 5.02 -21.20 -6.69
CA ALA A 6 5.93 -20.06 -6.73
C ALA A 6 7.03 -20.14 -5.65
N LEU A 7 6.75 -20.77 -4.50
CA LEU A 7 7.76 -20.97 -3.46
C LEU A 7 8.77 -22.08 -3.79
N THR A 8 8.36 -23.08 -4.57
CA THR A 8 9.21 -24.24 -4.90
C THR A 8 9.99 -24.10 -6.20
N ASN A 9 9.44 -23.42 -7.20
CA ASN A 9 10.07 -23.22 -8.50
C ASN A 9 9.58 -21.91 -9.15
N PRO A 10 9.99 -20.74 -8.64
CA PRO A 10 9.54 -19.44 -9.14
C PRO A 10 10.09 -19.14 -10.53
N THR A 11 9.25 -18.57 -11.38
CA THR A 11 9.70 -17.89 -12.62
C THR A 11 10.60 -16.70 -12.30
N ALA A 12 11.36 -16.19 -13.29
CA ALA A 12 12.22 -15.01 -13.09
C ALA A 12 11.44 -13.80 -12.54
N ALA A 13 10.24 -13.53 -13.07
CA ALA A 13 9.38 -12.46 -12.57
C ALA A 13 8.91 -12.71 -11.13
N GLU A 14 8.62 -13.96 -10.75
CA GLU A 14 8.26 -14.29 -9.37
C GLU A 14 9.45 -14.19 -8.41
N GLN A 15 10.67 -14.50 -8.88
CA GLN A 15 11.89 -14.31 -8.08
C GLN A 15 12.10 -12.84 -7.72
N GLU A 16 11.89 -11.93 -8.68
CA GLU A 16 11.97 -10.48 -8.43
C GLU A 16 10.94 -10.03 -7.38
N VAL A 17 9.69 -10.49 -7.50
CA VAL A 17 8.64 -10.19 -6.53
C VAL A 17 8.97 -10.76 -5.15
N LEU A 18 9.42 -12.02 -5.07
CA LEU A 18 9.81 -12.64 -3.80
C LEU A 18 10.99 -11.90 -3.13
N ALA A 19 11.96 -11.44 -3.92
CA ALA A 19 13.07 -10.63 -3.43
C ALA A 19 12.58 -9.27 -2.89
N ALA A 20 11.68 -8.59 -3.62
CA ALA A 20 11.06 -7.35 -3.16
C ALA A 20 10.28 -7.53 -1.85
N LEU A 21 9.48 -8.60 -1.75
CA LEU A 21 8.77 -8.98 -0.52
C LEU A 21 9.73 -9.25 0.65
N ALA A 22 10.83 -9.96 0.41
CA ALA A 22 11.83 -10.24 1.43
C ALA A 22 12.53 -8.95 1.91
N TYR A 23 12.88 -8.06 0.98
CA TYR A 23 13.44 -6.75 1.29
C TYR A 23 12.48 -5.91 2.13
N HIS A 24 11.22 -5.79 1.69
CA HIS A 24 10.19 -5.05 2.41
C HIS A 24 9.97 -5.64 3.81
N ARG A 25 9.88 -6.96 3.94
CA ARG A 25 9.74 -7.62 5.25
C ARG A 25 10.91 -7.29 6.18
N LYS A 26 12.14 -7.27 5.66
CA LYS A 26 13.34 -7.01 6.45
C LYS A 26 13.49 -5.55 6.87
N TRP A 27 13.18 -4.61 5.98
CA TRP A 27 13.53 -3.19 6.17
C TRP A 27 12.33 -2.24 6.17
N GLY A 28 11.25 -2.56 5.46
CA GLY A 28 10.09 -1.69 5.25
C GLY A 28 8.96 -1.84 6.27
N THR A 29 9.04 -2.78 7.22
CA THR A 29 7.95 -3.08 8.17
C THR A 29 8.15 -2.50 9.58
N GLY A 30 9.16 -1.67 9.81
CA GLY A 30 9.42 -1.07 11.13
C GLY A 30 8.24 -0.25 11.65
N TYR A 31 7.69 0.63 10.80
CA TYR A 31 6.50 1.42 11.12
C TYR A 31 5.31 0.54 11.51
N PHE A 32 5.09 -0.53 10.73
CA PHE A 32 4.01 -1.50 10.93
C PHE A 32 4.18 -2.21 12.26
N LYS A 33 5.39 -2.66 12.60
CA LYS A 33 5.66 -3.36 13.86
C LYS A 33 5.41 -2.45 15.06
N GLN A 34 5.82 -1.18 14.96
CA GLN A 34 5.58 -0.20 16.02
C GLN A 34 4.09 0.08 16.21
N GLN A 35 3.36 0.34 15.13
CA GLN A 35 1.92 0.65 15.20
C GLN A 35 1.07 -0.56 15.60
N SER A 36 1.43 -1.78 15.16
CA SER A 36 0.73 -3.02 15.55
C SER A 36 0.98 -3.48 16.98
N THR A 37 1.98 -2.92 17.68
CA THR A 37 2.32 -3.35 19.05
C THR A 37 2.24 -2.25 20.09
N ARG A 38 2.51 -1.00 19.74
CA ARG A 38 2.52 0.15 20.66
C ARG A 38 1.95 1.41 19.98
N PRO A 39 0.71 1.37 19.45
CA PRO A 39 0.12 2.49 18.72
C PRO A 39 -0.02 3.75 19.59
N GLN A 40 -0.42 3.57 20.86
CA GLN A 40 -0.55 4.67 21.80
C GLN A 40 0.81 5.34 22.08
N THR A 41 1.87 4.55 22.27
CA THR A 41 3.21 5.06 22.60
C THR A 41 3.80 5.88 21.47
N VAL A 42 3.73 5.39 20.22
CA VAL A 42 4.23 6.17 19.07
C VAL A 42 3.38 7.43 18.83
N GLY A 43 2.07 7.34 19.09
CA GLY A 43 1.16 8.48 18.96
C GLY A 43 1.54 9.68 19.82
N TYR A 44 2.06 9.49 21.04
CA TYR A 44 2.52 10.61 21.88
C TYR A 44 3.63 11.41 21.20
N GLY A 45 4.69 10.75 20.72
CA GLY A 45 5.82 11.44 20.08
C GLY A 45 5.43 12.13 18.76
N LEU A 46 4.54 11.53 17.99
CA LEU A 46 4.07 12.09 16.73
C LEU A 46 3.09 13.26 16.93
N THR A 47 2.32 13.28 18.00
CA THR A 47 1.40 14.39 18.34
C THR A 47 2.13 15.57 18.99
N ASP A 48 3.28 15.34 19.62
CA ASP A 48 4.08 16.36 20.31
C ASP A 48 5.04 17.12 19.36
N SER A 49 5.31 16.58 18.16
CA SER A 49 6.24 17.20 17.20
C SER A 49 5.69 17.16 15.76
N PRO A 50 5.41 18.32 15.14
CA PRO A 50 4.95 18.36 13.75
C PRO A 50 6.03 17.88 12.78
N VAL A 51 7.31 18.09 13.10
CA VAL A 51 8.44 17.56 12.31
C VAL A 51 8.52 16.04 12.45
N GLY A 52 8.24 15.50 13.64
CA GLY A 52 8.13 14.05 13.85
C GLY A 52 7.00 13.43 13.03
N GLN A 53 5.81 14.03 13.06
CA GLN A 53 4.66 13.62 12.25
C GLN A 53 4.97 13.68 10.74
N LEU A 54 5.58 14.77 10.29
CA LEU A 54 5.99 14.98 8.90
C LEU A 54 6.96 13.89 8.45
N ALA A 55 8.05 13.68 9.19
CA ALA A 55 9.06 12.68 8.83
C ALA A 55 8.47 11.26 8.77
N TRP A 56 7.59 10.91 9.72
CA TRP A 56 6.96 9.60 9.79
C TRP A 56 6.06 9.29 8.58
N ILE A 57 5.36 10.31 8.06
CA ILE A 57 4.48 10.18 6.89
C ILE A 57 5.27 10.31 5.58
N VAL A 58 6.11 11.33 5.44
CA VAL A 58 6.81 11.63 4.17
C VAL A 58 7.80 10.54 3.79
N GLU A 59 8.36 9.80 4.75
CA GLU A 59 9.15 8.59 4.47
C GLU A 59 8.35 7.57 3.63
N LYS A 60 7.03 7.47 3.85
CA LYS A 60 6.15 6.56 3.08
C LYS A 60 5.89 7.08 1.68
N PHE A 61 5.66 8.38 1.51
CA PHE A 61 5.61 8.99 0.18
C PHE A 61 6.92 8.77 -0.59
N TRP A 62 8.07 8.92 0.07
CA TRP A 62 9.38 8.69 -0.54
C TRP A 62 9.61 7.24 -0.95
N THR A 63 9.22 6.27 -0.11
CA THR A 63 9.47 4.84 -0.38
C THR A 63 8.40 4.14 -1.20
N TRP A 64 7.15 4.61 -1.19
CA TRP A 64 6.01 3.87 -1.75
C TRP A 64 5.46 4.45 -3.06
N MET A 65 5.81 5.69 -3.41
CA MET A 65 5.45 6.27 -4.71
C MET A 65 6.44 5.90 -5.80
N ASP A 66 5.97 5.94 -7.04
CA ASP A 66 6.80 5.90 -8.25
C ASP A 66 7.46 7.27 -8.52
N CYS A 67 8.22 7.78 -7.54
CA CYS A 67 8.71 9.17 -7.53
C CYS A 67 10.20 9.35 -7.84
N ALA A 68 10.88 8.28 -8.28
CA ALA A 68 12.32 8.28 -8.57
C ALA A 68 13.19 8.84 -7.42
N GLY A 69 12.79 8.62 -6.16
CA GLY A 69 13.52 9.06 -4.97
C GLY A 69 13.30 10.52 -4.57
N ASN A 70 12.32 11.21 -5.15
CA ASN A 70 11.85 12.52 -4.67
C ASN A 70 10.32 12.65 -4.81
N PRO A 71 9.56 12.66 -3.69
CA PRO A 71 8.11 12.87 -3.68
C PRO A 71 7.64 14.08 -4.49
N GLU A 72 8.42 15.16 -4.50
CA GLU A 72 8.09 16.40 -5.23
C GLU A 72 8.05 16.21 -6.77
N ASN A 73 8.52 15.07 -7.29
CA ASN A 73 8.39 14.70 -8.70
C ASN A 73 6.97 14.27 -9.08
N ILE A 74 6.16 13.87 -8.11
CA ILE A 74 4.81 13.32 -8.33
C ILE A 74 3.74 14.20 -7.69
N LEU A 75 3.98 14.67 -6.46
CA LEU A 75 3.06 15.52 -5.71
C LEU A 75 3.74 16.84 -5.40
N THR A 76 2.99 17.93 -5.38
CA THR A 76 3.51 19.21 -4.90
C THR A 76 3.83 19.15 -3.40
N ARG A 77 4.66 20.08 -2.93
CA ARG A 77 4.94 20.21 -1.51
C ARG A 77 3.68 20.47 -0.69
N ASP A 78 2.77 21.29 -1.20
CA ASP A 78 1.53 21.62 -0.52
C ASP A 78 0.63 20.39 -0.39
N GLU A 79 0.54 19.54 -1.41
CA GLU A 79 -0.19 18.26 -1.34
C GLU A 79 0.38 17.30 -0.28
N LEU A 80 1.72 17.22 -0.16
CA LEU A 80 2.37 16.43 0.88
C LEU A 80 2.09 17.00 2.28
N LEU A 81 2.17 18.33 2.43
CA LEU A 81 1.89 19.02 3.68
C LEU A 81 0.43 18.89 4.07
N ASP A 82 -0.51 19.04 3.14
CA ASP A 82 -1.95 18.88 3.37
C ASP A 82 -2.24 17.49 3.92
N ASN A 83 -1.63 16.44 3.34
CA ASN A 83 -1.77 15.08 3.87
C ASN A 83 -1.28 14.98 5.31
N VAL A 84 -0.11 15.54 5.61
CA VAL A 84 0.46 15.53 6.97
C VAL A 84 -0.41 16.33 7.95
N MET A 85 -0.91 17.48 7.51
CA MET A 85 -1.75 18.36 8.30
C MET A 85 -3.08 17.70 8.67
N MET A 86 -3.66 16.86 7.80
CA MET A 86 -4.83 16.05 8.14
C MET A 86 -4.61 15.16 9.36
N TYR A 87 -3.37 14.71 9.62
CA TYR A 87 -3.05 13.97 10.86
C TYR A 87 -2.75 14.92 12.01
N TRP A 88 -1.98 15.98 11.76
CA TRP A 88 -1.49 16.89 12.79
C TRP A 88 -2.63 17.67 13.47
N VAL A 89 -3.46 18.39 12.70
CA VAL A 89 -4.47 19.30 13.28
C VAL A 89 -5.55 18.56 14.07
N ASN A 90 -5.75 17.29 13.75
CA ASN A 90 -6.73 16.41 14.40
C ASN A 90 -6.14 15.58 15.54
N ALA A 91 -4.83 15.72 15.83
CA ALA A 91 -4.10 14.85 16.74
C ALA A 91 -4.31 13.34 16.44
N ALA A 92 -4.36 12.99 15.15
CA ALA A 92 -4.82 11.68 14.69
C ALA A 92 -3.73 10.60 14.67
N ALA A 93 -2.53 10.88 15.16
CA ALA A 93 -1.39 9.95 15.11
C ALA A 93 -1.68 8.63 15.84
N ALA A 94 -2.22 8.71 17.06
CA ALA A 94 -2.55 7.52 17.85
C ALA A 94 -3.78 6.78 17.28
N SER A 95 -4.81 7.53 16.89
CA SER A 95 -6.06 6.94 16.38
C SER A 95 -5.86 6.22 15.06
N SER A 96 -5.06 6.78 14.13
CA SER A 96 -4.76 6.11 12.86
C SER A 96 -3.88 4.87 13.07
N ALA A 97 -2.89 4.94 13.97
CA ALA A 97 -2.01 3.82 14.28
C ALA A 97 -2.74 2.61 14.89
N ARG A 98 -3.86 2.82 15.60
CA ARG A 98 -4.66 1.73 16.19
C ARG A 98 -5.24 0.78 15.13
N LEU A 99 -5.42 1.22 13.88
CA LEU A 99 -5.79 0.32 12.78
C LEU A 99 -4.86 -0.88 12.70
N TYR A 100 -3.54 -0.68 12.88
CA TYR A 100 -2.57 -1.77 12.83
C TYR A 100 -2.67 -2.73 14.02
N TRP A 101 -3.05 -2.22 15.19
CA TRP A 101 -3.24 -3.07 16.37
C TRP A 101 -4.48 -3.96 16.26
N GLU A 102 -5.55 -3.45 15.66
CA GLU A 102 -6.80 -4.21 15.52
C GLU A 102 -6.79 -5.14 14.30
N SER A 103 -6.40 -4.64 13.12
CA SER A 103 -6.52 -5.38 11.85
C SER A 103 -5.59 -6.58 11.76
N PHE A 104 -4.41 -6.53 12.38
CA PHE A 104 -3.38 -7.55 12.16
C PHE A 104 -3.40 -8.71 13.15
N LYS A 105 -4.34 -8.72 14.10
CA LYS A 105 -4.63 -9.91 14.93
C LYS A 105 -5.35 -11.01 14.16
N VAL A 106 -6.10 -10.66 13.12
CA VAL A 106 -6.92 -11.56 12.30
C VAL A 106 -6.37 -11.73 10.87
N TRP A 107 -5.15 -11.23 10.61
CA TRP A 107 -4.58 -11.25 9.27
C TRP A 107 -4.35 -12.68 8.77
N GLY A 108 -4.89 -12.98 7.58
CA GLY A 108 -4.79 -14.30 6.94
C GLY A 108 -5.99 -15.21 7.17
N GLN A 109 -7.00 -14.77 7.92
CA GLN A 109 -8.25 -15.50 8.14
C GLN A 109 -9.37 -14.97 7.23
N THR A 110 -9.16 -15.00 5.92
CA THR A 110 -10.16 -14.52 4.94
C THR A 110 -10.62 -15.65 4.04
N GLU A 111 -11.93 -15.78 3.89
CA GLU A 111 -12.53 -16.64 2.87
C GLU A 111 -12.31 -16.06 1.47
N ARG A 112 -12.47 -16.90 0.44
CA ARG A 112 -12.39 -16.47 -0.95
C ARG A 112 -13.50 -15.48 -1.26
N VAL A 113 -13.17 -14.37 -1.90
CA VAL A 113 -14.14 -13.38 -2.38
C VAL A 113 -14.73 -13.86 -3.69
N GLU A 114 -15.98 -14.33 -3.66
CA GLU A 114 -16.70 -14.85 -4.83
C GLU A 114 -17.31 -13.74 -5.72
N LEU A 115 -17.43 -12.51 -5.19
CA LEU A 115 -17.92 -11.36 -5.96
C LEU A 115 -16.94 -10.93 -7.06
N PRO A 116 -17.42 -10.42 -8.21
CA PRO A 116 -16.57 -9.87 -9.25
C PRO A 116 -15.55 -8.87 -8.69
N THR A 117 -14.27 -9.14 -8.93
CA THR A 117 -13.16 -8.35 -8.41
C THR A 117 -12.32 -7.79 -9.56
N GLY A 118 -12.13 -6.48 -9.56
CA GLY A 118 -11.20 -5.79 -10.46
C GLY A 118 -9.86 -5.54 -9.76
N VAL A 119 -8.75 -5.71 -10.49
CA VAL A 119 -7.40 -5.42 -9.97
C VAL A 119 -6.62 -4.53 -10.94
N ALA A 120 -6.24 -3.34 -10.46
CA ALA A 120 -5.25 -2.48 -11.10
C ALA A 120 -3.85 -2.76 -10.51
N SER A 121 -2.97 -3.38 -11.29
CA SER A 121 -1.61 -3.74 -10.87
C SER A 121 -0.62 -2.63 -11.21
N PHE A 122 -0.33 -1.76 -10.22
CA PHE A 122 0.66 -0.68 -10.33
C PHE A 122 2.10 -1.20 -10.15
N PRO A 123 3.06 -0.73 -10.97
CA PRO A 123 4.40 -1.32 -11.02
C PRO A 123 5.25 -1.08 -9.76
N LYS A 124 4.99 0.00 -9.01
CA LYS A 124 5.72 0.34 -7.77
C LYS A 124 4.92 0.10 -6.49
N GLU A 125 3.81 -0.63 -6.56
CA GLU A 125 3.10 -1.07 -5.36
C GLU A 125 4.05 -1.87 -4.44
N VAL A 126 4.05 -1.53 -3.15
CA VAL A 126 4.91 -2.10 -2.10
C VAL A 126 4.83 -3.63 -2.09
N LEU A 127 3.63 -4.17 -2.22
CA LEU A 127 3.35 -5.60 -2.25
C LEU A 127 2.73 -6.01 -3.59
N ARG A 128 3.41 -5.68 -4.70
CA ARG A 128 2.95 -6.05 -6.05
C ARG A 128 2.86 -7.57 -6.22
N ALA A 129 1.66 -8.12 -6.12
CA ALA A 129 1.41 -9.55 -6.30
C ALA A 129 1.07 -9.87 -7.77
N PRO A 130 1.71 -10.91 -8.36
CA PRO A 130 1.28 -11.49 -9.62
C PRO A 130 -0.18 -11.96 -9.57
N ARG A 131 -0.88 -11.90 -10.71
CA ARG A 131 -2.28 -12.34 -10.85
C ARG A 131 -2.52 -13.74 -10.28
N ALA A 132 -1.64 -14.69 -10.60
CA ALA A 132 -1.73 -16.07 -10.12
C ALA A 132 -1.70 -16.21 -8.59
N TRP A 133 -1.16 -15.23 -7.86
CA TRP A 133 -1.13 -15.22 -6.39
C TRP A 133 -2.43 -14.66 -5.79
N CYS A 134 -3.20 -13.91 -6.58
CA CYS A 134 -4.47 -13.31 -6.18
C CYS A 134 -5.67 -14.22 -6.51
N GLU A 135 -5.65 -14.90 -7.65
CA GLU A 135 -6.76 -15.76 -8.14
C GLU A 135 -7.28 -16.80 -7.13
N PRO A 136 -6.46 -17.43 -6.28
CA PRO A 136 -6.98 -18.36 -5.26
C PRO A 136 -7.90 -17.69 -4.23
N ASN A 137 -7.76 -16.38 -4.00
CA ASN A 137 -8.49 -15.65 -2.97
C ASN A 137 -9.60 -14.73 -3.53
N TYR A 138 -9.63 -14.49 -4.85
CA TYR A 138 -10.55 -13.55 -5.47
C TYR A 138 -11.12 -14.08 -6.79
N ASN A 139 -12.40 -13.83 -7.05
CA ASN A 139 -13.02 -13.99 -8.36
C ASN A 139 -12.65 -12.80 -9.27
N ILE A 140 -11.45 -12.85 -9.86
CA ILE A 140 -10.91 -11.77 -10.68
C ILE A 140 -11.54 -11.79 -12.08
N THR A 141 -12.42 -10.83 -12.35
CA THR A 141 -13.08 -10.66 -13.65
C THR A 141 -12.47 -9.55 -14.50
N HIS A 142 -11.67 -8.67 -13.88
CA HIS A 142 -10.98 -7.57 -14.53
C HIS A 142 -9.56 -7.42 -13.99
N TRP A 143 -8.58 -7.29 -14.88
CA TRP A 143 -7.19 -7.13 -14.51
C TRP A 143 -6.49 -6.18 -15.47
N THR A 144 -5.90 -5.11 -14.92
CA THR A 144 -5.14 -4.14 -15.69
C THR A 144 -3.72 -4.05 -15.15
N THR A 145 -2.73 -4.23 -16.02
CA THR A 145 -1.33 -3.93 -15.68
C THR A 145 -1.06 -2.47 -16.03
N MET A 146 -0.81 -1.64 -15.02
CA MET A 146 -0.64 -0.20 -15.20
C MET A 146 0.78 0.14 -15.68
N PRO A 147 0.95 1.18 -16.52
CA PRO A 147 2.25 1.55 -17.06
C PRO A 147 3.17 2.27 -16.07
N ARG A 148 2.62 2.92 -15.03
CA ARG A 148 3.36 3.72 -14.02
C ARG A 148 2.52 3.91 -12.76
N GLY A 149 3.16 4.34 -11.67
CA GLY A 149 2.54 4.61 -10.37
C GLY A 149 2.85 3.57 -9.31
N GLY A 150 2.71 3.97 -8.04
CA GLY A 150 3.00 3.16 -6.87
C GLY A 150 1.78 2.92 -5.98
N HIS A 151 2.04 2.96 -4.67
CA HIS A 151 1.06 2.62 -3.63
C HIS A 151 -0.10 3.61 -3.54
N PHE A 152 0.17 4.90 -3.78
CA PHE A 152 -0.84 5.95 -3.70
C PHE A 152 -1.48 6.16 -5.08
N ALA A 153 -1.89 5.06 -5.74
CA ALA A 153 -2.35 5.02 -7.13
C ALA A 153 -3.30 6.15 -7.55
N ALA A 154 -4.33 6.43 -6.74
CA ALA A 154 -5.30 7.47 -7.03
C ALA A 154 -4.73 8.89 -6.90
N PHE A 155 -3.69 9.08 -6.09
CA PHE A 155 -3.03 10.36 -5.90
C PHE A 155 -1.92 10.58 -6.94
N GLU A 156 -1.14 9.53 -7.22
CA GLU A 156 -0.04 9.58 -8.17
C GLU A 156 -0.51 9.61 -9.63
N GLN A 157 -1.57 8.87 -9.95
CA GLN A 157 -2.05 8.65 -11.32
C GLN A 157 -3.59 8.66 -11.38
N PRO A 158 -4.23 9.80 -11.07
CA PRO A 158 -5.69 9.89 -10.95
C PRO A 158 -6.43 9.46 -12.21
N GLU A 159 -5.93 9.80 -13.41
CA GLU A 159 -6.58 9.44 -14.68
C GLU A 159 -6.50 7.93 -14.95
N LEU A 160 -5.37 7.29 -14.66
CA LEU A 160 -5.21 5.84 -14.81
C LEU A 160 -6.14 5.11 -13.83
N PHE A 161 -6.16 5.55 -12.56
CA PHE A 161 -7.01 4.96 -11.54
C PHE A 161 -8.51 5.10 -11.89
N VAL A 162 -8.96 6.32 -12.19
CA VAL A 162 -10.37 6.59 -12.51
C VAL A 162 -10.79 5.89 -13.80
N GLY A 163 -9.92 5.85 -14.81
CA GLY A 163 -10.18 5.14 -16.06
C GLY A 163 -10.44 3.66 -15.83
N ASP A 164 -9.63 3.01 -15.02
CA ASP A 164 -9.76 1.58 -14.73
C ASP A 164 -10.98 1.26 -13.85
N VAL A 165 -11.27 2.09 -12.85
CA VAL A 165 -12.50 1.98 -12.04
C VAL A 165 -13.72 2.04 -12.97
N ARG A 166 -13.78 3.02 -13.88
CA ARG A 166 -14.90 3.14 -14.84
C ARG A 166 -15.01 1.94 -15.76
N ALA A 167 -13.88 1.43 -16.27
CA ALA A 167 -13.85 0.25 -17.13
C ALA A 167 -14.37 -0.98 -16.40
N PHE A 168 -13.91 -1.24 -15.17
CA PHE A 168 -14.39 -2.35 -14.36
C PHE A 168 -15.90 -2.24 -14.09
N PHE A 169 -16.36 -1.09 -13.59
CA PHE A 169 -17.78 -0.89 -13.27
C PHE A 169 -18.70 -0.92 -14.49
N ALA A 170 -18.19 -0.73 -15.71
CA ALA A 170 -18.98 -0.95 -16.92
C ALA A 170 -19.30 -2.43 -17.18
N THR A 171 -18.54 -3.37 -16.60
CA THR A 171 -18.72 -4.83 -16.79
C THR A 171 -19.61 -5.48 -15.73
N VAL A 172 -19.85 -4.81 -14.60
CA VAL A 172 -20.60 -5.35 -13.44
C VAL A 172 -21.88 -4.56 -13.13
N ARG A 173 -22.29 -3.68 -14.05
CA ARG A 173 -23.56 -2.93 -13.99
C ARG A 173 -24.75 -3.78 -14.37
#